data_AF-A0A1J4RI30-F1
#
_entry.id   AF-A0A1J4RI30-F1
#
_cell.length_a   1.000
_cell.length_b   1.000
_cell.length_c   1.000
_cell.angle_alpha   90.00
_cell.angle_beta   90.00
_cell.angle_gamma   90.00
#
_symmetry.space_group_name_H-M   'P 1'
#
loop_
_entity.id
_entity.type
_entity.pdbx_description
1 polymer ?
#
loop_
_entity_poly.entity_id
_entity_poly.type
_entity_poly.pdbx_seq_one_letter_code
_entity_poly.pdbx_strand_id
1 'polypeptide(L)'
;MPDKPNWLKCLLPAVGDTLKWNEPLWAEPSKPRGKPDKIGEQQVIAKVLSIHEIIELEVINVEKISPAPAPVKVKIGDIIRRKKPSIALGNPHKLVN
;
A
#
# COMPACT_ATOMS: atom_id res chain seq x y z
N MET A 1 -12.14 -5.58 -25.81
CA MET A 1 -11.81 -4.55 -24.81
C MET A 1 -11.16 -5.28 -23.66
N PRO A 2 -9.95 -4.94 -23.19
CA PRO A 2 -9.42 -5.60 -22.00
C PRO A 2 -10.31 -5.20 -20.83
N ASP A 3 -10.90 -6.20 -20.17
CA ASP A 3 -11.74 -5.99 -19.01
C ASP A 3 -10.97 -5.19 -17.96
N LYS A 4 -11.56 -4.07 -17.51
CA LYS A 4 -10.95 -3.30 -16.42
C LYS A 4 -10.90 -4.20 -15.19
N PRO A 5 -9.75 -4.32 -14.51
CA PRO A 5 -9.64 -5.15 -13.32
C PRO A 5 -10.70 -4.72 -12.29
N ASN A 6 -11.50 -5.67 -11.82
CA ASN A 6 -12.58 -5.42 -10.89
C ASN A 6 -12.02 -5.36 -9.46
N TRP A 7 -12.11 -4.21 -8.82
CA TRP A 7 -11.59 -3.98 -7.46
C TRP A 7 -12.75 -3.79 -6.49
N LEU A 8 -12.90 -4.71 -5.53
CA LEU A 8 -13.92 -4.60 -4.48
C LEU A 8 -13.27 -4.24 -3.15
N LYS A 9 -13.99 -3.52 -2.29
CA LYS A 9 -13.54 -3.19 -0.93
C LYS A 9 -13.15 -4.47 -0.19
N CYS A 10 -11.95 -4.50 0.37
CA CYS A 10 -11.44 -5.65 1.12
C CYS A 10 -11.66 -5.41 2.63
N LEU A 11 -12.51 -6.22 3.26
CA LEU A 11 -12.71 -6.17 4.72
C LEU A 11 -11.80 -7.17 5.45
N LEU A 12 -11.58 -8.33 4.84
CA LEU A 12 -10.80 -9.43 5.38
C LEU A 12 -9.87 -9.95 4.28
N PRO A 13 -8.58 -9.60 4.29
CA PRO A 13 -7.63 -10.16 3.34
C PRO A 13 -7.38 -11.64 3.63
N ALA A 14 -7.15 -12.42 2.59
CA ALA A 14 -6.75 -13.82 2.63
C ALA A 14 -5.40 -14.03 1.92
N VAL A 15 -4.70 -15.11 2.27
CA VAL A 15 -3.47 -15.51 1.56
C VAL A 15 -3.81 -15.76 0.09
N GLY A 16 -2.97 -15.23 -0.81
CA GLY A 16 -3.18 -15.30 -2.24
C GLY A 16 -3.99 -14.13 -2.82
N ASP A 17 -4.65 -13.31 -2.00
CA ASP A 17 -5.35 -12.11 -2.49
C ASP A 17 -4.36 -11.09 -3.05
N THR A 18 -4.76 -10.39 -4.12
CA THR A 18 -4.09 -9.18 -4.58
C THR A 18 -4.81 -7.98 -4.03
N LEU A 19 -4.12 -7.18 -3.22
CA LEU A 19 -4.67 -5.99 -2.58
C LEU A 19 -4.13 -4.73 -3.24
N LYS A 20 -4.96 -3.67 -3.22
CA LYS A 20 -4.65 -2.31 -3.63
C LYS A 20 -5.06 -1.35 -2.53
N TRP A 21 -4.12 -0.56 -2.01
CA TRP A 21 -4.39 0.43 -0.95
C TRP A 21 -3.47 1.63 -1.07
N ASN A 22 -3.81 2.73 -0.40
CA ASN A 22 -2.97 3.94 -0.36
C ASN A 22 -2.09 3.95 0.90
N GLU A 23 -0.82 4.33 0.74
CA GLU A 23 0.09 4.62 1.84
C GLU A 23 0.53 6.08 1.81
N PRO A 24 0.65 6.74 2.99
CA PRO A 24 1.18 8.09 3.05
C PRO A 24 2.67 8.11 2.70
N LEU A 25 3.07 9.12 1.93
CA LEU A 25 4.46 9.49 1.72
C LEU A 25 4.81 10.64 2.67
N TRP A 26 5.94 10.49 3.35
CA TRP A 26 6.39 11.40 4.40
C TRP A 26 7.67 12.12 3.99
N ALA A 27 7.73 13.42 4.27
CA ALA A 27 8.97 14.20 4.18
C ALA A 27 9.80 14.04 5.44
N GLU A 28 11.05 14.51 5.39
CA GLU A 28 11.78 14.77 6.62
C GLU A 28 11.02 15.79 7.48
N PRO A 29 11.05 15.65 8.82
CA PRO A 29 10.37 16.59 9.69
C PRO A 29 10.88 18.01 9.48
N SER A 30 9.97 18.98 9.37
CA SER A 30 10.31 20.41 9.30
C SER A 30 11.02 20.95 10.56
N LYS A 31 10.93 20.23 11.69
CA LYS A 31 11.59 20.55 12.96
C LYS A 31 12.59 19.44 13.34
N PRO A 32 13.74 19.75 13.99
CA PRO A 32 14.80 18.77 14.32
C PRO A 32 14.39 17.52 15.12
N ARG A 33 13.20 17.51 15.75
CA ARG A 33 12.61 16.35 16.45
C ARG A 33 11.10 16.22 16.19
N GLY A 34 10.62 16.76 15.06
CA GLY A 34 9.22 16.74 14.68
C GLY A 34 8.76 15.37 14.16
N LYS A 35 7.44 15.17 14.08
CA LYS A 35 6.90 14.08 13.29
C LYS A 35 7.10 14.39 11.80
N PRO A 36 7.36 13.39 10.96
CA PRO A 36 7.38 13.57 9.52
C PRO A 36 6.07 14.19 9.03
N ASP A 37 6.17 15.18 8.13
CA ASP A 37 5.02 15.82 7.53
C ASP A 37 4.51 14.96 6.36
N LYS A 38 3.20 14.70 6.30
CA LYS A 38 2.60 14.00 5.16
C LYS A 38 2.66 14.94 3.97
N ILE A 39 3.42 14.57 2.96
CA ILE A 39 3.55 15.38 1.74
C ILE A 39 2.88 14.72 0.53
N GLY A 40 2.45 13.47 0.65
CA GLY A 40 1.80 12.79 -0.45
C GLY A 40 1.23 11.42 -0.12
N GLU A 41 0.87 10.71 -1.17
CA GLU A 41 0.39 9.33 -1.13
C GLU A 41 0.98 8.53 -2.30
N GLN A 42 1.11 7.23 -2.08
CA GLN A 42 1.37 6.21 -3.08
C GLN A 42 0.27 5.16 -3.03
N GLN A 43 -0.11 4.61 -4.17
CA GLN A 43 -0.91 3.40 -4.27
C GLN A 43 0.03 2.21 -4.32
N VAL A 44 -0.21 1.23 -3.47
CA VAL A 44 0.52 -0.04 -3.46
C VAL A 44 -0.43 -1.13 -3.92
N ILE A 45 0.02 -1.94 -4.88
CA ILE A 45 -0.63 -3.18 -5.28
C ILE A 45 0.31 -4.31 -4.90
N ALA A 46 -0.17 -5.26 -4.09
CA ALA A 46 0.66 -6.37 -3.61
C ALA A 46 -0.15 -7.64 -3.42
N LYS A 47 0.52 -8.79 -3.58
CA LYS A 47 -0.05 -10.11 -3.31
C LYS A 47 0.21 -10.51 -1.87
N VAL A 48 -0.82 -10.98 -1.17
CA VAL A 48 -0.68 -11.48 0.20
C VAL A 48 0.02 -12.84 0.20
N LEU A 49 1.16 -12.92 0.86
CA LEU A 49 1.94 -14.15 1.02
C LEU A 49 1.58 -14.88 2.31
N SER A 50 1.44 -14.15 3.42
CA SER A 50 1.14 -14.74 4.73
C SER A 50 0.34 -13.75 5.60
N ILE A 51 -0.49 -14.29 6.51
CA ILE A 51 -1.29 -13.50 7.46
C ILE A 51 -1.10 -14.05 8.86
N HIS A 52 -0.42 -13.27 9.70
CA HIS A 52 -0.35 -13.48 11.15
C HIS A 52 -0.79 -12.18 11.86
N GLU A 53 -0.05 -11.72 12.88
CA GLU A 53 -0.18 -10.36 13.43
C GLU A 53 0.22 -9.28 12.41
N ILE A 54 1.16 -9.63 11.54
CA ILE A 54 1.66 -8.84 10.43
C ILE A 54 1.32 -9.58 9.15
N ILE A 55 0.92 -8.84 8.12
CA ILE A 55 0.70 -9.36 6.77
C ILE A 55 2.00 -9.18 5.98
N GLU A 56 2.46 -10.26 5.36
CA GLU A 56 3.56 -10.23 4.39
C GLU A 56 2.99 -10.15 2.98
N LEU A 57 3.49 -9.21 2.20
CA LEU A 57 3.01 -8.97 0.84
C LEU A 57 4.18 -8.82 -0.14
N GLU A 58 4.03 -9.38 -1.33
CA GLU A 58 4.92 -9.14 -2.47
C GLU A 58 4.38 -7.98 -3.29
N VAL A 59 5.16 -6.91 -3.43
CA VAL A 59 4.75 -5.71 -4.18
C VAL A 59 4.75 -6.02 -5.68
N ILE A 60 3.58 -5.88 -6.30
CA ILE A 60 3.39 -6.06 -7.74
C ILE A 60 3.51 -4.71 -8.46
N ASN A 61 2.96 -3.65 -7.88
CA ASN A 61 3.02 -2.31 -8.45
C ASN A 61 3.02 -1.25 -7.35
N VAL A 62 3.66 -0.13 -7.65
CA VAL A 62 3.62 1.07 -6.83
C VAL A 62 3.47 2.28 -7.74
N GLU A 63 2.46 3.10 -7.46
CA GLU A 63 2.20 4.32 -8.20
C GLU A 63 2.16 5.50 -7.24
N LYS A 64 2.87 6.56 -7.57
CA LYS A 64 2.80 7.80 -6.80
C LYS A 64 1.59 8.60 -7.27
N ILE A 65 0.64 8.81 -6.37
CA ILE A 65 -0.62 9.52 -6.67
C ILE A 65 -0.52 11.02 -6.36
N SER A 66 0.63 11.46 -5.81
CA SER A 66 0.83 12.84 -5.35
C SER A 66 1.94 13.55 -6.13
N PRO A 67 1.77 14.85 -6.44
CA PRO A 67 2.77 15.62 -7.18
C PRO A 67 4.00 16.01 -6.34
N ALA A 68 3.91 15.88 -5.00
CA ALA A 68 4.98 16.30 -4.09
C ALA A 68 6.25 15.49 -4.29
N PRO A 69 7.46 16.03 -4.09
CA PRO A 69 8.74 15.36 -4.31
C PRO A 69 9.11 14.36 -3.19
N ALA A 70 8.16 13.52 -2.77
CA ALA A 70 8.42 12.45 -1.81
C ALA A 70 9.03 11.21 -2.49
N PRO A 71 10.09 10.61 -1.94
CA PRO A 71 10.62 9.35 -2.45
C PRO A 71 9.67 8.19 -2.11
N VAL A 72 9.34 7.38 -3.12
CA VAL A 72 8.66 6.10 -2.94
C VAL A 72 9.64 5.14 -2.24
N LYS A 73 9.20 4.52 -1.13
CA LYS A 73 10.06 3.67 -0.29
C LYS A 73 9.96 2.17 -0.59
N VAL A 74 8.98 1.77 -1.40
CA VAL A 74 8.73 0.37 -1.78
C VAL A 74 8.90 0.22 -3.28
N LYS A 75 9.43 -0.90 -3.74
CA LYS A 75 9.65 -1.18 -5.16
C LYS A 75 8.92 -2.45 -5.58
N ILE A 76 8.70 -2.60 -6.87
CA ILE A 76 8.18 -3.83 -7.46
C ILE A 76 9.13 -4.99 -7.13
N GLY A 77 8.58 -6.10 -6.64
CA GLY A 77 9.32 -7.28 -6.19
C GLY A 77 9.71 -7.26 -4.71
N ASP A 78 9.53 -6.15 -3.99
CA ASP A 78 9.83 -6.11 -2.55
C ASP A 78 8.84 -6.99 -1.76
N ILE A 79 9.36 -7.72 -0.78
CA ILE A 79 8.54 -8.34 0.27
C ILE A 79 8.39 -7.35 1.42
N ILE A 80 7.18 -6.82 1.58
CA ILE A 80 6.86 -5.83 2.61
C ILE A 80 6.03 -6.43 3.73
N ARG A 81 6.18 -5.83 4.92
CA ARG A 81 5.47 -6.22 6.15
C ARG A 81 4.58 -5.07 6.59
N ARG A 82 3.28 -5.33 6.77
CA ARG A 82 2.29 -4.32 7.20
C ARG A 82 1.34 -4.88 8.25
N LYS A 83 1.00 -4.06 9.24
CA LYS A 83 -0.04 -4.40 10.21
C LYS A 83 -1.42 -4.28 9.55
N LYS A 84 -2.37 -5.13 9.94
CA LYS A 84 -3.76 -5.09 9.46
C LYS A 84 -4.39 -3.69 9.53
N PRO A 85 -4.30 -2.94 10.65
CA PRO A 85 -4.86 -1.58 10.74
C PRO A 85 -4.23 -0.60 9.76
N SER A 86 -2.92 -0.74 9.46
CA SER A 86 -2.23 0.15 8.52
C SER A 86 -2.76 -0.02 7.10
N ILE A 87 -3.00 -1.27 6.68
CA ILE A 87 -3.63 -1.56 5.38
C ILE A 87 -5.08 -1.04 5.38
N ALA A 88 -5.83 -1.27 6.46
CA ALA A 88 -7.22 -0.84 6.58
C ALA A 88 -7.40 0.68 6.47
N LEU A 89 -6.49 1.48 7.07
CA LEU A 89 -6.47 2.94 6.95
C LEU A 89 -6.25 3.42 5.50
N GLY A 90 -5.61 2.59 4.68
CA GLY A 90 -5.34 2.85 3.26
C GLY A 90 -6.51 2.54 2.32
N ASN A 91 -7.72 2.24 2.85
CA ASN A 91 -8.90 1.87 2.07
C ASN A 91 -8.63 0.71 1.09
N PRO A 92 -8.34 -0.50 1.61
CA PRO A 92 -7.88 -1.60 0.77
C PRO A 92 -9.00 -2.14 -0.11
N HIS A 93 -8.64 -2.45 -1.35
CA HIS A 93 -9.47 -3.15 -2.31
C HIS A 93 -8.77 -4.44 -2.73
N LYS A 94 -9.56 -5.48 -2.98
CA LYS A 94 -9.09 -6.77 -3.48
C LYS A 94 -9.43 -6.88 -4.96
N LEU A 95 -8.49 -7.43 -5.74
CA LEU A 95 -8.76 -7.80 -7.12
C LEU A 95 -9.69 -9.01 -7.14
N VAL A 96 -10.79 -8.87 -7.86
CA VAL A 96 -11.74 -9.95 -8.12
C VAL A 96 -11.56 -10.33 -9.57
N ASN A 97 -11.22 -11.60 -9.78
CA ASN A 97 -11.22 -12.22 -11.11
C ASN A 97 -12.64 -12.58 -11.52
#